data_AF-A0A6P0XJN9-F1
#
_entry.id   AF-A0A6P0XJN9-F1
#
_cell.length_a   1.000
_cell.length_b   1.000
_cell.length_c   1.000
_cell.angle_alpha   90.00
_cell.angle_beta   90.00
_cell.angle_gamma   90.00
#
_symmetry.space_group_name_H-M   'P 1'
#
loop_
_entity.id
_entity.type
_entity.pdbx_description
1 polymer ?
#
loop_
_entity_poly.entity_id
_entity_poly.type
_entity_poly.pdbx_seq_one_letter_code
_entity_poly.pdbx_strand_id
1 'polypeptide(L)'
;MPKQIIIAEQHRIAAVFSEDQIQELVVATGSHQVSDIYLGVVENVLPGIDAAFVNIGDPERNGFIHVSDLGPLRLKRSSGAITELLTPQQKVLVQVMKEPTGTKGPRLTGNITLPGRYLVLMPYGRGVNLSRRIRSENERNRLRALAILIKPAGMGLLVRTEAEGMEEEAILEDLELLQKQWETVQMEGNSNRAPALLNRDSDFIQRVLRDMYNTDVNRIVVDSSEAVKRVKKHLLNWSGGKPLQVLID
;
A
#
# COMPACT_ATOMS: atom_id res chain seq x y z
N MET A 1 24.45 -8.43 -8.73
CA MET A 1 24.31 -8.25 -10.19
C MET A 1 23.14 -7.31 -10.47
N PRO A 2 23.09 -6.60 -11.61
CA PRO A 2 21.98 -5.70 -11.87
C PRO A 2 20.66 -6.47 -11.99
N LYS A 3 19.58 -5.83 -11.53
CA LYS A 3 18.20 -6.30 -11.67
C LYS A 3 17.57 -5.70 -12.91
N GLN A 4 16.62 -6.42 -13.49
CA GLN A 4 15.77 -5.93 -14.58
C GLN A 4 14.31 -6.06 -14.17
N ILE A 5 13.48 -5.07 -14.51
CA ILE A 5 12.03 -5.14 -14.34
C ILE A 5 11.41 -5.33 -15.72
N ILE A 6 10.52 -6.30 -15.88
CA ILE A 6 9.72 -6.47 -17.08
C ILE A 6 8.26 -6.21 -16.71
N ILE A 7 7.58 -5.32 -17.42
CA ILE A 7 6.19 -4.95 -17.16
C ILE A 7 5.35 -5.20 -18.43
N ALA A 8 4.50 -6.23 -18.37
CA ALA A 8 3.43 -6.47 -19.32
C ALA A 8 2.16 -5.80 -18.78
N GLU A 9 2.02 -4.50 -19.05
CA GLU A 9 0.94 -3.69 -18.50
C GLU A 9 -0.44 -4.14 -18.98
N GLN A 10 -0.57 -4.51 -20.26
CA GLN A 10 -1.85 -4.97 -20.83
C GLN A 10 -2.37 -6.22 -20.13
N HIS A 11 -1.45 -7.05 -19.62
CA HIS A 11 -1.77 -8.26 -18.87
C HIS A 11 -1.74 -8.05 -17.36
N ARG A 12 -1.36 -6.85 -16.88
CA ARG A 12 -1.14 -6.52 -15.46
C ARG A 12 -0.23 -7.52 -14.75
N ILE A 13 0.86 -7.89 -15.43
CA ILE A 13 1.90 -8.79 -14.93
C ILE A 13 3.24 -8.07 -15.00
N ALA A 14 4.04 -8.18 -13.94
CA ALA A 14 5.42 -7.72 -13.95
C ALA A 14 6.33 -8.71 -13.23
N ALA A 15 7.60 -8.73 -13.58
CA ALA A 15 8.59 -9.59 -12.96
C ALA A 15 9.91 -8.85 -12.74
N VAL A 16 10.60 -9.17 -11.65
CA VAL A 16 11.97 -8.72 -11.38
C VAL A 16 12.92 -9.88 -11.64
N PHE A 17 13.84 -9.67 -12.57
CA PHE A 17 14.89 -10.63 -12.92
C PHE A 17 16.22 -10.25 -12.29
N SER A 18 16.95 -11.26 -11.83
CA SER A 18 18.37 -11.15 -11.48
C SER A 18 19.02 -12.50 -11.71
N GLU A 19 20.19 -12.51 -12.34
CA GLU A 19 20.98 -13.74 -12.56
C GLU A 19 20.18 -14.82 -13.32
N ASP A 20 19.46 -14.41 -14.37
CA ASP A 20 18.58 -15.26 -15.19
C ASP A 20 17.45 -15.98 -14.42
N GLN A 21 17.17 -15.53 -13.20
CA GLN A 21 16.09 -16.04 -12.35
C GLN A 21 15.06 -14.95 -12.04
N ILE A 22 13.79 -15.37 -11.97
CA ILE A 22 12.71 -14.53 -11.47
C ILE A 22 12.84 -14.46 -9.95
N GLN A 23 13.09 -13.26 -9.44
CA GLN A 23 13.17 -12.99 -8.01
C GLN A 23 11.79 -12.63 -7.45
N GLU A 24 11.01 -11.85 -8.19
CA GLU A 24 9.67 -11.42 -7.77
C GLU A 24 8.71 -11.42 -8.97
N LEU A 25 7.45 -11.78 -8.72
CA LEU A 25 6.35 -11.76 -9.69
C LEU A 25 5.18 -10.97 -9.12
N VAL A 26 4.71 -9.98 -9.87
CA VAL A 26 3.54 -9.15 -9.51
C VAL A 26 2.43 -9.45 -10.51
N VAL A 27 1.29 -9.92 -10.02
CA VAL A 27 0.09 -10.19 -10.83
C VAL A 27 -1.06 -9.39 -10.24
N ALA A 28 -1.71 -8.57 -11.07
CA ALA A 28 -2.80 -7.69 -10.63
C ALA A 28 -4.06 -7.87 -11.50
N THR A 29 -4.38 -9.12 -11.84
CA THR A 29 -5.56 -9.51 -12.65
C THR A 29 -6.76 -9.94 -11.81
N GLY A 30 -6.58 -10.16 -10.50
CA GLY A 30 -7.64 -10.59 -9.59
C GLY A 30 -8.70 -9.53 -9.29
N SER A 31 -9.88 -9.99 -8.84
CA SER A 31 -11.00 -9.14 -8.41
C SER A 31 -10.67 -8.30 -7.17
N HIS A 32 -9.77 -8.79 -6.33
CA HIS A 32 -9.22 -8.12 -5.16
C HIS A 32 -7.70 -8.10 -5.27
N GLN A 33 -7.08 -7.02 -4.82
CA GLN A 33 -5.64 -6.82 -4.86
C GLN A 33 -5.13 -6.42 -3.49
N VAL A 34 -3.90 -6.81 -3.16
CA VAL A 34 -3.23 -6.28 -1.96
C VAL A 34 -3.28 -4.74 -1.98
N SER A 35 -3.53 -4.16 -0.81
CA SER A 35 -3.69 -2.72 -0.56
C SER A 35 -5.00 -2.10 -1.02
N ASP A 36 -5.91 -2.82 -1.69
CA ASP A 36 -7.26 -2.33 -1.94
C ASP A 36 -7.95 -1.95 -0.62
N ILE A 37 -8.64 -0.81 -0.60
CA ILE A 37 -9.41 -0.35 0.55
C ILE A 37 -10.89 -0.43 0.22
N TYR A 38 -11.65 -1.11 1.07
CA TYR A 38 -13.08 -1.28 0.94
C TYR A 38 -13.82 -0.66 2.13
N LEU A 39 -14.99 -0.08 1.85
CA LEU A 39 -16.05 0.06 2.83
C LEU A 39 -16.83 -1.25 2.83
N GLY A 40 -16.70 -2.04 3.90
CA GLY A 40 -17.37 -3.33 4.05
C GLY A 40 -18.44 -3.32 5.14
N VAL A 41 -19.17 -4.44 5.24
CA VAL A 41 -20.14 -4.70 6.31
C VAL A 41 -19.77 -5.99 7.02
N VAL A 42 -19.69 -5.96 8.34
CA VAL A 42 -19.47 -7.18 9.14
C VAL A 42 -20.68 -8.08 9.00
N GLU A 43 -20.51 -9.24 8.41
CA GLU A 43 -21.61 -10.18 8.18
C GLU A 43 -21.78 -11.11 9.39
N ASN A 44 -20.67 -11.62 9.91
CA ASN A 44 -20.66 -12.60 10.99
C ASN A 44 -19.38 -12.51 11.82
N VAL A 45 -19.53 -12.68 13.14
CA VAL A 45 -18.44 -12.69 14.11
C VAL A 45 -18.33 -14.11 14.67
N LEU A 46 -17.12 -14.66 14.69
CA LEU A 46 -16.81 -16.04 15.06
C LEU A 46 -15.87 -16.05 16.28
N PRO A 47 -16.42 -16.18 17.51
CA PRO A 47 -15.62 -16.20 18.74
C PRO A 47 -14.61 -17.34 18.78
N GLY A 48 -14.96 -18.52 18.25
CA GLY A 48 -14.12 -19.71 18.34
C GLY A 48 -12.78 -19.61 17.60
N ILE A 49 -12.61 -18.62 16.72
CA ILE A 49 -11.36 -18.35 15.99
C ILE A 49 -10.94 -16.87 16.08
N ASP A 50 -11.53 -16.12 17.00
CA ASP A 50 -11.28 -14.68 17.21
C ASP A 50 -11.27 -13.87 15.91
N ALA A 51 -12.27 -14.10 15.05
CA ALA A 51 -12.33 -13.47 13.73
C ALA A 51 -13.75 -13.10 13.31
N ALA A 52 -13.84 -12.29 12.27
CA ALA A 52 -15.09 -11.93 11.64
C ALA A 52 -14.98 -12.02 10.11
N PHE A 53 -16.11 -12.24 9.46
CA PHE A 53 -16.26 -12.12 8.02
C PHE A 53 -16.87 -10.76 7.68
N VAL A 54 -16.27 -10.10 6.70
CA VAL A 54 -16.66 -8.78 6.22
C VAL A 54 -17.04 -8.91 4.75
N ASN A 55 -18.28 -8.58 4.43
CA ASN A 55 -18.73 -8.45 3.07
C ASN A 55 -18.13 -7.18 2.45
N ILE A 56 -17.34 -7.37 1.39
CA ILE A 56 -16.66 -6.32 0.62
C ILE A 56 -17.16 -6.24 -0.83
N GLY A 57 -18.32 -6.86 -1.12
CA GLY A 57 -18.96 -6.83 -2.43
C GLY A 57 -18.63 -8.03 -3.33
N ASP A 58 -17.89 -9.03 -2.83
CA ASP A 58 -17.75 -10.32 -3.49
C ASP A 58 -18.89 -11.26 -2.99
N PRO A 59 -19.79 -11.71 -3.87
CA PRO A 59 -20.95 -12.53 -3.49
C PRO A 59 -20.57 -13.95 -3.05
N GLU A 60 -19.37 -14.43 -3.39
CA GLU A 60 -18.93 -15.80 -3.09
C GLU A 60 -17.92 -15.85 -1.95
N ARG A 61 -17.19 -14.76 -1.70
CA ARG A 61 -16.03 -14.75 -0.79
C ARG A 61 -15.96 -13.49 0.07
N ASN A 62 -16.51 -13.58 1.28
CA ASN A 62 -16.28 -12.57 2.30
C ASN A 62 -14.80 -12.47 2.68
N GLY A 63 -14.36 -11.25 3.00
CA GLY A 63 -13.04 -11.03 3.57
C GLY A 63 -12.98 -11.49 5.01
N PHE A 64 -11.83 -11.99 5.43
CA PHE A 64 -11.57 -12.50 6.77
C PHE A 64 -10.72 -11.49 7.56
N ILE A 65 -11.18 -11.08 8.75
CA ILE A 65 -10.42 -10.21 9.66
C ILE A 65 -10.27 -10.86 11.04
N HIS A 66 -9.04 -10.99 11.52
CA HIS A 66 -8.74 -11.50 12.86
C HIS A 66 -8.75 -10.36 13.89
N VAL A 67 -8.99 -10.66 15.17
CA VAL A 67 -9.07 -9.68 16.27
C VAL A 67 -7.82 -8.80 16.38
N SER A 68 -6.64 -9.36 16.07
CA SER A 68 -5.37 -8.62 16.04
C SER A 68 -5.33 -7.53 14.98
N ASP A 69 -6.09 -7.71 13.91
CA ASP A 69 -6.03 -6.88 12.70
C ASP A 69 -7.15 -5.83 12.68
N LEU A 70 -8.03 -5.79 13.69
CA LEU A 70 -9.14 -4.84 13.80
C LEU A 70 -8.68 -3.39 13.91
N GLY A 71 -7.58 -3.13 14.62
CA GLY A 71 -7.04 -1.78 14.81
C GLY A 71 -8.11 -0.77 15.27
N PRO A 72 -8.40 0.29 14.49
CA PRO A 72 -9.39 1.32 14.82
C PRO A 72 -10.85 0.86 14.80
N LEU A 73 -11.14 -0.34 14.26
CA LEU A 73 -12.51 -0.86 14.15
C LEU A 73 -13.10 -1.32 15.50
N ARG A 74 -12.25 -1.46 16.52
CA ARG A 74 -12.65 -1.94 17.84
C ARG A 74 -13.59 -0.94 18.52
N LEU A 75 -14.76 -1.40 18.94
CA LEU A 75 -15.75 -0.62 19.69
C LEU A 75 -15.26 -0.20 21.09
N LYS A 76 -14.35 -0.99 21.69
CA LYS A 76 -13.73 -0.72 22.99
C LYS A 76 -12.22 -0.80 22.86
N ARG A 77 -11.50 0.01 23.66
CA ARG A 77 -10.03 0.04 23.68
C ARG A 77 -9.40 -1.12 24.47
N SER A 78 -10.13 -1.72 25.40
CA SER A 78 -9.66 -2.85 26.20
C SER A 78 -9.57 -4.13 25.37
N SER A 79 -8.77 -5.09 25.83
CA SER A 79 -8.89 -6.47 25.39
C SER A 79 -10.26 -7.02 25.78
N GLY A 80 -10.74 -8.00 25.02
CA GLY A 80 -12.04 -8.64 25.22
C GLY A 80 -12.29 -9.64 24.09
N ALA A 81 -13.36 -10.42 24.23
CA ALA A 81 -13.81 -11.30 23.17
C ALA A 81 -14.16 -10.47 21.92
N ILE A 82 -13.94 -11.01 20.72
CA ILE A 82 -14.20 -10.28 19.48
C ILE A 82 -15.67 -9.80 19.36
N THR A 83 -16.62 -10.52 19.96
CA THR A 83 -18.04 -10.13 20.04
C THR A 83 -18.30 -8.85 20.82
N GLU A 84 -17.37 -8.42 21.66
CA GLU A 84 -17.43 -7.12 22.34
C GLU A 84 -16.73 -6.00 21.57
N LEU A 85 -15.90 -6.36 20.60
CA LEU A 85 -15.06 -5.43 19.84
C LEU A 85 -15.65 -5.10 18.47
N LEU A 86 -16.52 -5.96 17.95
CA LEU A 86 -17.12 -5.85 16.63
C LEU A 86 -18.54 -6.43 16.65
N THR A 87 -19.47 -5.79 15.95
CA THR A 87 -20.86 -6.27 15.85
C THR A 87 -21.25 -6.59 14.41
N PRO A 88 -22.13 -7.59 14.17
CA PRO A 88 -22.75 -7.77 12.86
C PRO A 88 -23.44 -6.48 12.37
N GLN A 89 -23.51 -6.31 11.05
CA GLN A 89 -24.01 -5.12 10.34
C GLN A 89 -23.21 -3.84 10.58
N GLN A 90 -22.11 -3.88 11.35
CA GLN A 90 -21.21 -2.75 11.49
C GLN A 90 -20.54 -2.44 10.14
N LYS A 91 -20.60 -1.17 9.71
CA LYS A 91 -19.80 -0.69 8.58
C LYS A 91 -18.36 -0.54 9.02
N VAL A 92 -17.44 -1.05 8.21
CA VAL A 92 -16.01 -1.07 8.53
C VAL A 92 -15.18 -0.67 7.32
N LEU A 93 -14.18 0.18 7.54
CA LEU A 93 -13.16 0.49 6.55
C LEU A 93 -12.03 -0.54 6.69
N VAL A 94 -11.77 -1.31 5.64
CA VAL A 94 -10.83 -2.44 5.67
C VAL A 94 -9.90 -2.40 4.47
N GLN A 95 -8.67 -2.86 4.67
CA GLN A 95 -7.65 -2.99 3.63
C GLN A 95 -7.29 -4.46 3.40
N VAL A 96 -7.13 -4.86 2.14
CA VAL A 96 -6.67 -6.21 1.77
C VAL A 96 -5.19 -6.37 2.09
N MET A 97 -4.89 -7.27 3.04
CA MET A 97 -3.53 -7.69 3.38
C MET A 97 -3.04 -8.84 2.50
N LYS A 98 -3.95 -9.77 2.15
CA LYS A 98 -3.66 -10.92 1.29
C LYS A 98 -4.81 -11.16 0.34
N GLU A 99 -4.49 -11.41 -0.91
CA GLU A 99 -5.45 -11.79 -1.94
C GLU A 99 -6.15 -13.12 -1.61
N PRO A 100 -7.37 -13.35 -2.13
CA PRO A 100 -8.08 -14.60 -1.94
C PRO A 100 -7.28 -15.80 -2.48
N THR A 101 -7.44 -16.96 -1.86
CA THR A 101 -6.75 -18.20 -2.28
C THR A 101 -7.74 -19.35 -2.30
N GLY A 102 -7.93 -19.96 -3.47
CA GLY A 102 -8.94 -21.00 -3.68
C GLY A 102 -10.34 -20.48 -3.30
N THR A 103 -10.99 -21.16 -2.35
CA THR A 103 -12.31 -20.78 -1.83
C THR A 103 -12.26 -19.78 -0.68
N LYS A 104 -11.07 -19.44 -0.16
CA LYS A 104 -10.94 -18.47 0.94
C LYS A 104 -10.92 -17.06 0.38
N GLY A 105 -11.75 -16.19 0.94
CA GLY A 105 -11.71 -14.75 0.64
C GLY A 105 -10.43 -14.07 1.13
N PRO A 106 -10.25 -12.78 0.81
CA PRO A 106 -9.05 -12.04 1.16
C PRO A 106 -8.88 -11.90 2.68
N ARG A 107 -7.63 -11.81 3.16
CA ARG A 107 -7.36 -11.39 4.55
C ARG A 107 -7.37 -9.88 4.64
N LEU A 108 -8.04 -9.35 5.64
CA LEU A 108 -8.28 -7.92 5.84
C LEU A 108 -7.63 -7.38 7.12
N THR A 109 -7.44 -6.07 7.16
CA THR A 109 -7.12 -5.31 8.38
C THR A 109 -7.87 -3.98 8.41
N GLY A 110 -8.20 -3.49 9.60
CA GLY A 110 -8.66 -2.12 9.81
C GLY A 110 -7.51 -1.10 9.92
N ASN A 111 -6.25 -1.54 10.02
CA ASN A 111 -5.09 -0.66 10.03
C ASN A 111 -4.73 -0.24 8.62
N ILE A 112 -5.39 0.80 8.13
CA ILE A 112 -5.16 1.33 6.78
C ILE A 112 -3.74 1.90 6.66
N THR A 113 -3.09 1.59 5.55
CA THR A 113 -1.80 2.15 5.15
C THR A 113 -1.83 2.60 3.69
N LEU A 114 -1.20 3.72 3.38
CA LEU A 114 -1.10 4.26 2.02
C LEU A 114 0.38 4.38 1.66
N PRO A 115 0.93 3.46 0.85
CA PRO A 115 2.33 3.50 0.45
C PRO A 115 2.56 4.48 -0.70
N GLY A 116 3.43 5.47 -0.44
CA GLY A 116 4.06 6.33 -1.44
C GLY A 116 5.43 5.78 -1.84
N ARG A 117 6.20 6.59 -2.57
CA ARG A 117 7.56 6.21 -2.98
C ARG A 117 8.53 6.25 -1.80
N TYR A 118 8.45 7.30 -0.98
CA TYR A 118 9.38 7.59 0.11
C TYR A 118 8.75 7.36 1.48
N LEU A 119 7.45 7.57 1.59
CA LEU A 119 6.70 7.45 2.83
C LEU A 119 5.61 6.38 2.73
N VAL A 120 5.17 5.89 3.88
CA VAL A 120 3.90 5.21 4.04
C VAL A 120 3.10 5.99 5.08
N LEU A 121 1.94 6.50 4.68
CA LEU A 121 1.01 7.15 5.57
C LEU A 121 0.18 6.11 6.30
N MET A 122 0.10 6.23 7.63
CA MET A 122 -0.70 5.36 8.49
C MET A 122 -1.76 6.22 9.19
N PRO A 123 -2.95 6.41 8.61
CA PRO A 123 -3.94 7.36 9.13
C PRO A 123 -4.37 7.09 10.58
N TYR A 124 -4.40 5.82 10.98
CA TYR A 124 -4.75 5.41 12.35
C TYR A 124 -3.53 5.02 13.19
N GLY A 125 -2.33 5.11 12.63
CA GLY A 125 -1.06 4.84 13.31
C GLY A 125 -0.61 6.02 14.16
N ARG A 126 0.50 5.84 14.89
CA ARG A 126 1.13 6.91 15.66
C ARG A 126 2.65 6.87 15.49
N GLY A 127 3.25 8.04 15.64
CA GLY A 127 4.71 8.20 15.66
C GLY A 127 5.35 8.11 14.27
N VAL A 128 6.67 8.13 14.29
CA VAL A 128 7.53 8.06 13.11
C VAL A 128 8.36 6.80 13.19
N ASN A 129 8.29 5.97 12.14
CA ASN A 129 9.11 4.78 11.98
C ASN A 129 10.03 4.97 10.77
N LEU A 130 11.23 4.41 10.82
CA LEU A 130 12.16 4.40 9.68
C LEU A 130 12.44 2.96 9.30
N SER A 131 12.59 2.69 8.01
CA SER A 131 13.04 1.40 7.50
C SER A 131 14.34 0.97 8.18
N ARG A 132 14.39 -0.28 8.62
CA ARG A 132 15.60 -0.88 9.23
C ARG A 132 16.77 -1.01 8.25
N ARG A 133 16.52 -0.85 6.95
CA ARG A 133 17.55 -0.92 5.90
C ARG A 133 18.32 0.40 5.74
N ILE A 134 17.84 1.51 6.31
CA ILE A 134 18.57 2.79 6.35
C ILE A 134 19.62 2.67 7.46
N ARG A 135 20.88 2.48 7.07
CA ARG A 135 21.99 2.17 8.00
C ARG A 135 22.80 3.39 8.41
N SER A 136 22.82 4.43 7.58
CA SER A 136 23.52 5.68 7.89
C SER A 136 22.83 6.39 9.05
N GLU A 137 23.51 6.53 10.19
CA GLU A 137 22.95 7.24 11.36
C GLU A 137 22.68 8.71 11.06
N ASN A 138 23.53 9.36 10.25
CA ASN A 138 23.30 10.74 9.82
C ASN A 138 21.99 10.87 9.05
N GLU A 139 21.76 9.97 8.10
CA GLU A 139 20.55 9.98 7.29
C GLU A 139 19.31 9.62 8.12
N ARG A 140 19.45 8.63 8.99
CA ARG A 140 18.40 8.22 9.92
C ARG A 140 17.99 9.38 10.85
N ASN A 141 18.93 10.21 11.28
CA ASN A 141 18.64 11.40 12.09
C ASN A 141 17.97 12.51 11.25
N ARG A 142 18.47 12.78 10.05
CA ARG A 142 17.87 13.74 9.10
C ARG A 142 16.42 13.38 8.78
N LEU A 143 16.19 12.17 8.29
CA LEU A 143 14.87 11.67 7.91
C LEU A 143 13.92 11.59 9.11
N ARG A 144 14.41 11.24 10.31
CA ARG A 144 13.59 11.26 11.52
C ARG A 144 13.16 12.69 11.89
N ALA A 145 14.09 13.65 11.85
CA ALA A 145 13.78 15.05 12.16
C ALA A 145 12.73 15.60 11.20
N LEU A 146 12.94 15.42 9.89
CA LEU A 146 11.98 15.81 8.85
C LEU A 146 10.63 15.13 9.08
N ALA A 147 10.60 13.81 9.21
CA ALA A 147 9.38 13.06 9.40
C ALA A 147 8.61 13.49 10.66
N ILE A 148 9.28 13.85 11.75
CA ILE A 148 8.61 14.38 12.96
C ILE A 148 7.92 15.72 12.67
N LEU A 149 8.58 16.61 11.90
CA LEU A 149 8.05 17.93 11.56
C LEU A 149 6.84 17.85 10.63
N ILE A 150 6.89 16.96 9.64
CA ILE A 150 5.86 16.89 8.57
C ILE A 150 4.71 15.94 8.90
N LYS A 151 4.86 15.05 9.89
CA LYS A 151 3.85 14.04 10.22
C LYS A 151 2.51 14.69 10.59
N PRO A 152 1.41 14.35 9.90
CA PRO A 152 0.09 14.85 10.24
C PRO A 152 -0.31 14.51 11.68
N ALA A 153 -1.10 15.39 12.30
CA ALA A 153 -1.59 15.20 13.66
C ALA A 153 -2.46 13.94 13.75
N GLY A 154 -2.29 13.16 14.82
CA GLY A 154 -3.06 11.92 15.03
C GLY A 154 -2.68 10.72 14.14
N MET A 155 -1.84 10.92 13.12
CA MET A 155 -1.40 9.88 12.19
C MET A 155 0.03 9.39 12.49
N GLY A 156 0.41 8.30 11.83
CA GLY A 156 1.77 7.77 11.79
C GLY A 156 2.41 7.88 10.40
N LEU A 157 3.73 7.92 10.37
CA LEU A 157 4.53 7.85 9.14
C LEU A 157 5.59 6.76 9.25
N LEU A 158 5.80 6.02 8.16
CA LEU A 158 6.95 5.15 7.98
C LEU A 158 7.79 5.69 6.81
N VAL A 159 9.07 5.96 7.07
CA VAL A 159 10.03 6.37 6.05
C VAL A 159 10.64 5.12 5.41
N ARG A 160 10.52 5.01 4.08
CA ARG A 160 11.02 3.90 3.27
C ARG A 160 12.50 4.07 2.96
N THR A 161 13.15 2.99 2.54
CA THR A 161 14.57 3.00 2.17
C THR A 161 14.86 3.92 0.99
N GLU A 162 13.90 4.06 0.08
CA GLU A 162 14.00 4.90 -1.11
C GLU A 162 14.07 6.41 -0.78
N ALA A 163 13.80 6.81 0.46
CA ALA A 163 13.94 8.19 0.92
C ALA A 163 15.40 8.58 1.24
N GLU A 164 16.31 7.60 1.36
CA GLU A 164 17.72 7.84 1.69
C GLU A 164 18.40 8.68 0.60
N GLY A 165 18.97 9.82 1.01
CA GLY A 165 19.64 10.78 0.13
C GLY A 165 18.70 11.63 -0.73
N MET A 166 17.38 11.55 -0.51
CA MET A 166 16.41 12.36 -1.23
C MET A 166 16.20 13.73 -0.57
N GLU A 167 16.00 14.74 -1.41
CA GLU A 167 15.68 16.11 -1.00
C GLU A 167 14.33 16.16 -0.27
N GLU A 168 14.19 17.14 0.64
CA GLU A 168 13.03 17.25 1.53
C GLU A 168 11.74 17.55 0.74
N GLU A 169 11.85 18.34 -0.32
CA GLU A 169 10.74 18.69 -1.22
C GLU A 169 10.11 17.46 -1.84
N ALA A 170 10.91 16.50 -2.31
CA ALA A 170 10.41 15.26 -2.92
C ALA A 170 9.65 14.39 -1.90
N ILE A 171 10.07 14.40 -0.64
CA ILE A 171 9.42 13.67 0.45
C ILE A 171 8.11 14.36 0.85
N LEU A 172 8.08 15.70 0.85
CA LEU A 172 6.88 16.51 1.10
C LEU A 172 5.82 16.30 0.01
N GLU A 173 6.23 16.31 -1.27
CA GLU A 173 5.33 16.04 -2.39
C GLU A 173 4.70 14.64 -2.30
N ASP A 174 5.50 13.62 -1.94
CA ASP A 174 4.99 12.25 -1.70
C ASP A 174 3.96 12.25 -0.56
N LEU A 175 4.22 12.96 0.55
CA LEU A 175 3.27 13.09 1.66
C LEU A 175 1.96 13.79 1.24
N GLU A 176 2.04 14.85 0.44
CA GLU A 176 0.86 15.56 -0.06
C GLU A 176 -0.03 14.67 -0.92
N LEU A 177 0.56 13.85 -1.78
CA LEU A 177 -0.19 12.88 -2.59
C LEU A 177 -0.91 11.85 -1.70
N LEU A 178 -0.23 11.35 -0.67
CA LEU A 178 -0.81 10.39 0.27
C LEU A 178 -1.94 11.00 1.11
N GLN A 179 -1.82 12.27 1.51
CA GLN A 179 -2.88 12.98 2.23
C GLN A 179 -4.11 13.19 1.34
N LYS A 180 -3.92 13.63 0.09
CA LYS A 180 -5.01 13.77 -0.88
C LYS A 180 -5.73 12.44 -1.14
N GLN A 181 -4.95 11.36 -1.31
CA GLN A 181 -5.50 10.02 -1.45
C GLN A 181 -6.34 9.63 -0.21
N TRP A 182 -5.84 9.90 0.99
CA TRP A 182 -6.58 9.61 2.22
C TRP A 182 -7.88 10.42 2.32
N GLU A 183 -7.84 11.71 2.00
CA GLU A 183 -9.02 12.58 1.97
C GLU A 183 -10.10 12.03 1.02
N THR A 184 -9.72 11.55 -0.17
CA THR A 184 -10.63 10.88 -1.10
C THR A 184 -11.26 9.64 -0.47
N VAL A 185 -10.46 8.76 0.16
CA VAL A 185 -10.99 7.56 0.84
C VAL A 185 -11.97 7.92 1.95
N GLN A 186 -11.68 8.96 2.74
CA GLN A 186 -12.59 9.42 3.79
C GLN A 186 -13.89 9.98 3.23
N MET A 187 -13.80 10.78 2.17
CA MET A 187 -14.96 11.35 1.51
C MET A 187 -15.87 10.26 0.95
N GLU A 188 -15.31 9.31 0.20
CA GLU A 188 -16.06 8.20 -0.38
C GLU A 188 -16.58 7.24 0.68
N GLY A 189 -15.83 6.99 1.75
CA GLY A 189 -16.27 6.13 2.85
C GLY A 189 -17.49 6.69 3.60
N ASN A 190 -17.68 8.00 3.61
CA ASN A 190 -18.84 8.65 4.22
C ASN A 190 -20.04 8.74 3.27
N SER A 191 -19.82 8.87 1.96
CA SER A 191 -20.87 9.10 0.97
C SER A 191 -21.38 7.82 0.30
N ASN A 192 -20.54 6.79 0.15
CA ASN A 192 -20.91 5.55 -0.52
C ASN A 192 -21.72 4.60 0.37
N ARG A 193 -22.54 3.78 -0.28
CA ARG A 193 -23.18 2.63 0.37
C ARG A 193 -22.20 1.47 0.42
N ALA A 194 -22.16 0.80 1.57
CA ALA A 194 -21.39 -0.44 1.71
C ALA A 194 -22.18 -1.61 1.07
N PRO A 195 -21.51 -2.60 0.46
CA PRO A 195 -20.06 -2.67 0.24
C PRO A 195 -19.58 -1.83 -0.97
N ALA A 196 -18.39 -1.23 -0.88
CA ALA A 196 -17.79 -0.47 -1.98
C ALA A 196 -16.25 -0.51 -1.96
N LEU A 197 -15.62 -0.59 -3.13
CA LEU A 197 -14.18 -0.34 -3.31
C LEU A 197 -13.95 1.17 -3.30
N LEU A 198 -13.10 1.65 -2.39
CA LEU A 198 -12.79 3.09 -2.23
C LEU A 198 -11.40 3.48 -2.73
N ASN A 199 -10.46 2.52 -2.77
CA ASN A 199 -9.13 2.78 -3.26
C ASN A 199 -8.50 1.53 -3.87
N ARG A 200 -7.91 1.69 -5.04
CA ARG A 200 -7.08 0.70 -5.72
C ARG A 200 -5.96 1.41 -6.46
N ASP A 201 -4.77 0.84 -6.42
CA ASP A 201 -3.65 1.26 -7.28
C ASP A 201 -3.95 0.88 -8.74
N SER A 202 -4.64 1.77 -9.45
CA SER A 202 -5.09 1.56 -10.83
C SER A 202 -3.98 1.69 -11.87
N ASP A 203 -2.98 2.55 -11.62
CA ASP A 203 -1.76 2.63 -12.43
C ASP A 203 -0.81 1.48 -12.04
N PHE A 204 -0.85 0.41 -12.85
CA PHE A 204 -0.02 -0.77 -12.64
C PHE A 204 1.48 -0.47 -12.75
N ILE A 205 1.88 0.43 -13.67
CA ILE A 205 3.28 0.84 -13.81
C ILE A 205 3.73 1.55 -12.55
N GLN A 206 2.96 2.53 -12.06
CA GLN A 206 3.29 3.26 -10.85
C GLN A 206 3.44 2.32 -9.66
N ARG A 207 2.51 1.36 -9.48
CA ARG A 207 2.58 0.35 -8.43
C ARG A 207 3.86 -0.47 -8.51
N VAL A 208 4.17 -1.05 -9.68
CA VAL A 208 5.38 -1.87 -9.87
C VAL A 208 6.64 -1.05 -9.60
N LEU A 209 6.73 0.16 -10.15
CA LEU A 209 7.88 1.02 -9.91
C LEU A 209 8.01 1.41 -8.43
N ARG A 210 6.91 1.77 -7.77
CA ARG A 210 6.92 2.16 -6.34
C ARG A 210 7.45 1.03 -5.47
N ASP A 211 7.05 -0.20 -5.77
CA ASP A 211 7.34 -1.34 -4.92
C ASP A 211 8.68 -2.01 -5.27
N MET A 212 9.05 -2.06 -6.56
CA MET A 212 10.18 -2.86 -7.05
C MET A 212 11.40 -2.04 -7.48
N TYR A 213 11.22 -0.80 -7.93
CA TYR A 213 12.34 -0.01 -8.47
C TYR A 213 13.26 0.47 -7.34
N ASN A 214 14.55 0.20 -7.48
CA ASN A 214 15.61 0.63 -6.57
C ASN A 214 16.91 0.80 -7.36
N THR A 215 17.98 1.20 -6.68
CA THR A 215 19.30 1.48 -7.28
C THR A 215 19.94 0.27 -7.96
N ASP A 216 19.51 -0.96 -7.66
CA ASP A 216 20.07 -2.16 -8.28
C ASP A 216 19.45 -2.44 -9.67
N VAL A 217 18.38 -1.74 -10.04
CA VAL A 217 17.69 -1.92 -11.33
C VAL A 217 18.36 -1.09 -12.41
N ASN A 218 18.87 -1.75 -13.45
CA ASN A 218 19.54 -1.07 -14.58
C ASN A 218 18.76 -1.13 -15.89
N ARG A 219 17.68 -1.92 -15.96
CA ARG A 219 16.80 -2.00 -17.13
C ARG A 219 15.34 -2.19 -16.74
N ILE A 220 14.44 -1.49 -17.43
CA ILE A 220 13.00 -1.65 -17.32
C ILE A 220 12.46 -1.87 -18.74
N VAL A 221 11.92 -3.06 -18.98
CA VAL A 221 11.29 -3.44 -20.26
C VAL A 221 9.78 -3.31 -20.13
N VAL A 222 9.13 -2.68 -21.10
CA VAL A 222 7.66 -2.56 -21.12
C VAL A 222 7.07 -2.96 -22.48
N ASP A 223 5.78 -3.28 -22.49
CA ASP A 223 5.09 -3.83 -23.67
C ASP A 223 4.61 -2.78 -24.69
N SER A 224 4.81 -1.47 -24.44
CA SER A 224 4.37 -0.41 -25.35
C SER A 224 5.18 0.89 -25.24
N SER A 225 5.24 1.64 -26.35
CA SER A 225 5.91 2.95 -26.39
C SER A 225 5.27 4.00 -25.48
N GLU A 226 3.96 3.89 -25.21
CA GLU A 226 3.26 4.77 -24.27
C GLU A 226 3.61 4.42 -22.81
N ALA A 227 3.75 3.13 -22.50
CA ALA A 227 4.28 2.69 -21.20
C ALA A 227 5.70 3.23 -20.98
N VAL A 228 6.57 3.21 -22.01
CA VAL A 228 7.93 3.79 -21.91
C VAL A 228 7.89 5.26 -21.49
N LYS A 229 6.99 6.06 -22.08
CA LYS A 229 6.84 7.48 -21.71
C LYS A 229 6.37 7.64 -20.27
N ARG A 230 5.41 6.82 -19.82
CA ARG A 230 4.93 6.87 -18.43
C ARG A 230 5.98 6.43 -17.41
N VAL A 231 6.74 5.37 -17.70
CA VAL A 231 7.89 4.97 -16.86
C VAL A 231 8.89 6.11 -16.75
N LYS A 232 9.30 6.70 -17.88
CA LYS A 232 10.22 7.86 -17.89
C LYS A 232 9.68 9.03 -17.06
N LYS A 233 8.40 9.37 -17.21
CA LYS A 233 7.74 10.43 -16.44
C LYS A 233 7.79 10.15 -14.93
N HIS A 234 7.39 8.95 -14.51
CA HIS A 234 7.40 8.55 -13.09
C HIS A 234 8.82 8.62 -12.51
N LEU A 235 9.81 8.10 -13.22
CA LEU A 235 11.20 8.10 -12.74
C LEU A 235 11.86 9.48 -12.74
N LEU A 236 11.53 10.35 -13.71
CA LEU A 236 12.01 11.74 -13.72
C LEU A 236 11.49 12.53 -12.52
N ASN A 237 10.22 12.30 -12.14
CA ASN A 237 9.66 12.90 -10.93
C ASN A 237 10.42 12.44 -9.68
N TRP A 238 10.86 11.18 -9.63
CA TRP A 238 11.62 10.66 -8.49
C TRP A 238 13.10 11.04 -8.50
N SER A 239 13.69 11.29 -9.66
CA SER A 239 15.12 11.58 -9.75
C SER A 239 15.48 13.01 -9.32
N GLY A 240 14.50 13.87 -9.02
CA GLY A 240 14.73 15.28 -8.70
C GLY A 240 15.48 16.01 -9.82
N GLY A 241 15.22 15.63 -11.07
CA GLY A 241 15.89 16.18 -12.25
C GLY A 241 17.25 15.55 -12.59
N LYS A 242 17.73 14.56 -11.81
CA LYS A 242 18.96 13.82 -12.15
C LYS A 242 18.75 12.92 -13.38
N PRO A 243 19.81 12.66 -14.19
CA PRO A 243 19.73 11.75 -15.31
C PRO A 243 19.35 10.34 -14.86
N LEU A 244 18.45 9.70 -15.60
CA LEU A 244 18.09 8.30 -15.38
C LEU A 244 19.29 7.40 -15.71
N GLN A 245 19.74 6.60 -14.75
CA GLN A 245 20.81 5.61 -14.93
C GLN A 245 20.28 4.22 -15.28
N VAL A 246 19.05 4.16 -15.82
CA VAL A 246 18.32 2.93 -16.14
C VAL A 246 17.93 2.96 -17.62
N LEU A 247 18.18 1.85 -18.32
CA LEU A 247 17.70 1.64 -19.68
C LEU A 247 16.19 1.38 -19.63
N ILE A 248 15.41 2.07 -20.47
CA ILE A 248 13.96 1.91 -20.54
C ILE A 248 13.58 1.67 -22.00
N ASP A 249 13.12 0.45 -22.30
CA ASP A 249 12.82 -0.01 -23.65
C ASP A 249 11.51 -0.78 -23.77
#